data_AF-A0A0C2JUU6-F1
#
_entry.id   AF-A0A0C2JUU6-F1
#
_cell.length_a   1.000
_cell.length_b   1.000
_cell.length_c   1.000
_cell.angle_alpha   90.00
_cell.angle_beta   90.00
_cell.angle_gamma   90.00
#
_symmetry.space_group_name_H-M   'P 1'
#
loop_
_entity.id
_entity.type
_entity.pdbx_description
1 polymer ?
#
loop_
_entity_poly.entity_id
_entity_poly.type
_entity_poly.pdbx_seq_one_letter_code
_entity_poly.pdbx_strand_id
1 'polypeptide(L)'
;MYAERLGATNKKQSAIGSLLYHTVYFSLGDYLNAFQIYCECGSYEESIMCFKKLTDIDTCVQEKLLRVLLSICCTKSDALIRNGHYLKASQVAEIYFDIEESIDILIEGRLWLQAFDLTTEKAEKFNRFKIELFERSDYFLQFFENQTQQISLKKARLLKVREEKAKRIFASNFGFESETSSVTSFSSTGSESVLITGSTTTSTKMRKSKKKQNSKYYRLKPDGPYEDFALMNEFFKLFEGSNKHISEAEDISNVLNMLGEWQRSRKLCSKMNTFKEFMSQTFHQIWTPNQHLGPFSTCQMYEDFILEEGTIDSNHHIRFLDLPILSLPDYETFKINHDLI
;
A
#
# COMPACT_ATOMS: atom_id res chain seq x y z
N MET A 1 -35.09 7.23 27.70
CA MET A 1 -35.26 7.00 26.25
C MET A 1 -35.92 8.14 25.48
N TYR A 2 -36.95 8.84 25.98
CA TYR A 2 -37.52 10.02 25.26
C TYR A 2 -36.71 11.33 25.44
N ALA A 3 -36.06 11.51 26.59
CA ALA A 3 -35.21 12.68 26.86
C ALA A 3 -33.88 12.69 26.06
N GLU A 4 -33.32 11.52 25.76
CA GLU A 4 -32.10 11.40 24.94
C GLU A 4 -32.36 11.65 23.45
N ARG A 5 -33.55 11.30 22.94
CA ARG A 5 -33.96 11.63 21.57
C ARG A 5 -34.21 13.13 21.39
N LEU A 6 -34.79 13.81 22.38
CA LEU A 6 -35.01 15.27 22.37
C LEU A 6 -33.70 16.07 22.51
N GLY A 7 -32.73 15.58 23.30
CA GLY A 7 -31.39 16.19 23.40
C GLY A 7 -30.57 16.05 22.13
N ALA A 8 -30.73 14.94 21.40
CA ALA A 8 -30.07 14.71 20.11
C ALA A 8 -30.70 15.52 18.96
N THR A 9 -32.00 15.79 18.98
CA THR A 9 -32.67 16.67 18.00
C THR A 9 -32.35 18.13 18.24
N ASN A 10 -32.21 18.58 19.49
CA ASN A 10 -31.87 19.98 19.81
C ASN A 10 -30.43 20.34 19.44
N LYS A 11 -29.45 19.45 19.63
CA LYS A 11 -28.08 19.66 19.13
C LYS A 11 -28.00 19.67 17.60
N LYS A 12 -28.80 18.83 16.92
CA LYS A 12 -28.87 18.83 15.45
C LYS A 12 -29.62 20.04 14.88
N GLN A 13 -30.70 20.49 15.51
CA GLN A 13 -31.42 21.71 15.11
C GLN A 13 -30.62 22.98 15.41
N SER A 14 -29.87 23.02 16.52
CA SER A 14 -28.90 24.08 16.82
C SER A 14 -27.75 24.09 15.80
N ALA A 15 -27.21 22.93 15.42
CA ALA A 15 -26.20 22.82 14.37
C ALA A 15 -26.72 23.24 12.98
N ILE A 16 -27.94 22.86 12.60
CA ILE A 16 -28.56 23.27 11.31
C ILE A 16 -28.87 24.78 11.31
N GLY A 17 -29.28 25.33 12.46
CA GLY A 17 -29.44 26.77 12.65
C GLY A 17 -28.13 27.53 12.49
N SER A 18 -27.07 27.13 13.20
CA SER A 18 -25.73 27.72 13.05
C SER A 18 -25.18 27.57 11.63
N LEU A 19 -25.52 26.47 10.92
CA LEU A 19 -25.10 26.26 9.54
C LEU A 19 -25.70 27.29 8.56
N LEU A 20 -26.95 27.69 8.79
CA LEU A 20 -27.61 28.72 7.99
C LEU A 20 -27.10 30.13 8.38
N TYR A 21 -26.94 30.39 9.67
CA TYR A 21 -26.48 31.70 10.16
C TYR A 21 -25.08 32.07 9.63
N HIS A 22 -24.12 31.13 9.58
CA HIS A 22 -22.79 31.48 9.07
C HIS A 22 -22.80 31.90 7.59
N THR A 23 -23.65 31.29 6.75
CA THR A 23 -23.75 31.66 5.32
C THR A 23 -24.38 33.03 5.15
N VAL A 24 -25.33 33.37 6.02
CA VAL A 24 -25.98 34.68 6.06
C VAL A 24 -24.95 35.74 6.48
N TYR A 25 -24.24 35.56 7.60
CA TYR A 25 -23.19 36.50 8.03
C TYR A 25 -22.06 36.66 6.99
N PHE A 26 -21.65 35.56 6.34
CA PHE A 26 -20.66 35.63 5.27
C PHE A 26 -21.14 36.43 4.05
N SER A 27 -22.41 36.26 3.66
CA SER A 27 -23.00 37.02 2.54
C SER A 27 -23.26 38.50 2.86
N LEU A 28 -23.44 38.82 4.14
CA LEU A 28 -23.61 40.19 4.64
C LEU A 28 -22.27 40.93 4.85
N GLY A 29 -21.13 40.25 4.68
CA GLY A 29 -19.80 40.82 4.87
C GLY A 29 -19.36 40.94 6.34
N ASP A 30 -20.14 40.40 7.28
CA ASP A 30 -19.78 40.35 8.70
C ASP A 30 -18.93 39.10 8.99
N TYR A 31 -17.65 39.19 8.59
CA TYR A 31 -16.72 38.07 8.67
C TYR A 31 -16.34 37.68 10.10
N LEU A 32 -16.55 38.57 11.09
CA LEU A 32 -16.18 38.30 12.49
C LEU A 32 -17.18 37.34 13.13
N ASN A 33 -18.48 37.61 12.96
CA ASN A 33 -19.53 36.73 13.45
C ASN A 33 -19.57 35.42 12.66
N ALA A 34 -19.33 35.47 11.34
CA ALA A 34 -19.18 34.27 10.53
C ALA A 34 -18.00 33.40 11.03
N PHE A 35 -16.83 34.00 11.32
CA PHE A 35 -15.66 33.29 11.86
C PHE A 35 -15.99 32.54 13.15
N GLN A 36 -16.60 33.20 14.12
CA GLN A 36 -16.93 32.59 15.41
C GLN A 36 -17.86 31.39 15.25
N ILE A 37 -18.91 31.53 14.42
CA ILE A 37 -19.86 30.45 14.16
C ILE A 37 -19.21 29.30 13.39
N TYR A 38 -18.34 29.57 12.41
CA TYR A 38 -17.59 28.53 11.69
C TYR A 38 -16.63 27.77 12.61
N CYS A 39 -16.00 28.45 13.57
CA CYS A 39 -15.19 27.81 14.62
C CYS A 39 -16.04 26.88 15.50
N GLU A 40 -17.21 27.33 15.94
CA GLU A 40 -18.14 26.53 16.76
C GLU A 40 -18.71 25.31 16.00
N CYS A 41 -18.91 25.45 14.68
CA CYS A 41 -19.42 24.37 13.83
C CYS A 41 -18.35 23.34 13.41
N GLY A 42 -17.07 23.60 13.69
CA GLY A 42 -15.96 22.75 13.22
C GLY A 42 -15.67 22.87 11.72
N SER A 43 -16.19 23.90 11.07
CA SER A 43 -15.97 24.22 9.64
C SER A 43 -14.72 25.10 9.51
N TYR A 44 -13.57 24.46 9.61
CA TYR A 44 -12.28 25.13 9.77
C TYR A 44 -11.80 25.86 8.50
N GLU A 45 -12.16 25.40 7.30
CA GLU A 45 -11.73 26.01 6.03
C GLU A 45 -12.42 27.36 5.80
N GLU A 46 -13.71 27.40 6.08
CA GLU A 46 -14.54 28.59 5.98
C GLU A 46 -14.17 29.60 7.07
N SER A 47 -13.87 29.12 8.28
CA SER A 47 -13.33 29.97 9.35
C SER A 47 -12.03 30.67 8.93
N ILE A 48 -11.06 29.93 8.38
CA ILE A 48 -9.82 30.50 7.86
C ILE A 48 -10.10 31.55 6.76
N MET A 49 -11.05 31.29 5.86
CA MET A 49 -11.42 32.25 4.80
C MET A 49 -12.04 33.53 5.37
N CYS A 50 -12.91 33.43 6.38
CA CYS A 50 -13.46 34.59 7.07
C CYS A 50 -12.35 35.42 7.73
N PHE A 51 -11.40 34.76 8.39
CA PHE A 51 -10.29 35.45 9.04
C PHE A 51 -9.44 36.25 8.04
N LYS A 52 -9.13 35.67 6.88
CA LYS A 52 -8.37 36.36 5.81
C LYS A 52 -9.07 37.59 5.25
N LYS A 53 -10.39 37.67 5.35
CA LYS A 53 -11.21 38.79 4.85
C LYS A 53 -11.41 39.91 5.88
N LEU A 54 -10.96 39.72 7.11
CA LEU A 54 -11.03 40.75 8.13
C LEU A 54 -9.87 41.74 7.95
N THR A 55 -10.17 42.99 7.59
CA THR A 55 -9.17 44.04 7.36
C THR A 55 -9.13 45.12 8.44
N ASP A 56 -10.21 45.32 9.20
CA ASP A 56 -10.36 46.41 10.18
C ASP A 56 -10.87 45.90 11.53
N ILE A 57 -10.00 45.29 12.33
CA ILE A 57 -10.33 44.86 13.71
C ILE A 57 -9.33 45.47 14.70
N ASP A 58 -9.80 45.78 15.90
CA ASP A 58 -8.95 46.10 17.04
C ASP A 58 -7.88 45.03 17.28
N THR A 59 -6.66 45.48 17.55
CA THR A 59 -5.47 44.63 17.74
C THR A 59 -5.65 43.58 18.84
N CYS A 60 -6.33 43.91 19.94
CA CYS A 60 -6.63 42.97 21.02
C CYS A 60 -7.61 41.85 20.60
N VAL A 61 -8.58 42.17 19.75
CA VAL A 61 -9.53 41.19 19.22
C VAL A 61 -8.85 40.32 18.17
N GLN A 62 -8.02 40.93 17.31
CA GLN A 62 -7.22 40.22 16.32
C GLN A 62 -6.28 39.20 16.97
N GLU A 63 -5.60 39.54 18.07
CA GLU A 63 -4.72 38.60 18.79
C GLU A 63 -5.50 37.38 19.34
N LYS A 64 -6.69 37.61 19.92
CA LYS A 64 -7.55 36.52 20.41
C LYS A 64 -8.02 35.62 19.28
N LEU A 65 -8.45 36.20 18.15
CA LEU A 65 -8.88 35.45 16.98
C LEU A 65 -7.72 34.66 16.36
N LEU A 66 -6.52 35.24 16.32
CA LEU A 66 -5.32 34.55 15.85
C LEU A 66 -5.00 33.33 16.71
N ARG A 67 -5.12 33.42 18.04
CA ARG A 67 -4.93 32.26 18.94
C ARG A 67 -5.93 31.14 18.66
N VAL A 68 -7.20 31.49 18.42
CA VAL A 68 -8.24 30.51 18.05
C VAL A 68 -7.93 29.87 16.70
N LEU A 69 -7.55 30.68 15.70
CA LEU A 69 -7.14 30.21 14.38
C LEU A 69 -5.95 29.24 14.45
N LEU A 70 -4.91 29.59 15.20
CA LEU A 70 -3.74 28.74 15.42
C LEU A 70 -4.16 27.39 16.03
N SER A 71 -5.01 27.40 17.06
CA SER A 71 -5.49 26.16 17.67
C SER A 71 -6.26 25.26 16.69
N ILE A 72 -7.05 25.87 15.79
CA ILE A 72 -7.78 25.17 14.73
C ILE A 72 -6.80 24.56 13.73
N CYS A 73 -5.84 25.34 13.25
CA CYS A 73 -4.83 24.86 12.32
C CYS A 73 -4.02 23.70 12.93
N CYS A 74 -3.75 23.71 14.24
CA CYS A 74 -3.01 22.63 14.91
C CYS A 74 -3.82 21.34 14.84
N THR A 75 -5.09 21.40 15.26
CA THR A 75 -5.97 20.22 15.23
C THR A 75 -6.16 19.66 13.82
N LYS A 76 -6.19 20.52 12.80
CA LYS A 76 -6.27 20.12 11.40
C LYS A 76 -4.97 19.48 10.93
N SER A 77 -3.82 20.06 11.25
CA SER A 77 -2.50 19.50 10.94
C SER A 77 -2.35 18.11 11.56
N ASP A 78 -2.67 17.96 12.84
CA ASP A 78 -2.63 16.66 13.55
C ASP A 78 -3.57 15.61 12.93
N ALA A 79 -4.74 16.03 12.46
CA ALA A 79 -5.65 15.14 11.76
C ALA A 79 -5.09 14.70 10.40
N LEU A 80 -4.43 15.60 9.66
CA LEU A 80 -3.79 15.29 8.38
C LEU A 80 -2.60 14.35 8.57
N ILE A 81 -1.76 14.58 9.58
CA ILE A 81 -0.62 13.72 9.92
C ILE A 81 -1.11 12.30 10.25
N ARG A 82 -2.14 12.17 11.11
CA ARG A 82 -2.72 10.86 11.45
C ARG A 82 -3.29 10.09 10.25
N ASN A 83 -3.73 10.80 9.23
CA ASN A 83 -4.23 10.22 7.98
C ASN A 83 -3.13 9.99 6.92
N GLY A 84 -1.86 10.25 7.25
CA GLY A 84 -0.72 10.10 6.33
C GLY A 84 -0.61 11.21 5.27
N HIS A 85 -1.34 12.31 5.42
CA HIS A 85 -1.31 13.44 4.49
C HIS A 85 -0.27 14.49 4.89
N TYR A 86 0.99 14.05 5.00
CA TYR A 86 2.12 14.88 5.47
C TYR A 86 2.35 16.15 4.64
N LEU A 87 2.23 16.07 3.30
CA LEU A 87 2.40 17.24 2.43
C LEU A 87 1.33 18.32 2.67
N LYS A 88 0.08 17.93 2.93
CA LYS A 88 -0.98 18.89 3.23
C LYS A 88 -0.82 19.47 4.63
N ALA A 89 -0.38 18.65 5.58
CA ALA A 89 -0.08 19.10 6.93
C ALA A 89 1.06 20.13 6.95
N SER A 90 2.13 19.88 6.20
CA SER A 90 3.27 20.80 6.10
C SER A 90 2.85 22.14 5.48
N GLN A 91 2.02 22.14 4.43
CA GLN A 91 1.47 23.37 3.85
C GLN A 91 0.64 24.17 4.85
N VAL A 92 -0.15 23.52 5.71
CA VAL A 92 -0.87 24.21 6.79
C VAL A 92 0.13 24.83 7.77
N ALA A 93 1.19 24.11 8.12
CA ALA A 93 2.21 24.61 9.04
C ALA A 93 3.03 25.77 8.47
N GLU A 94 3.38 25.72 7.19
CA GLU A 94 4.08 26.80 6.51
C GLU A 94 3.26 28.10 6.48
N ILE A 95 1.94 28.01 6.30
CA ILE A 95 1.06 29.19 6.19
C ILE A 95 0.73 29.80 7.56
N TYR A 96 0.51 28.97 8.59
CA TYR A 96 -0.05 29.44 9.86
C TYR A 96 0.87 29.28 11.07
N PHE A 97 1.93 28.47 10.99
CA PHE A 97 2.90 28.26 12.07
C PHE A 97 4.26 28.79 11.66
N ASP A 98 5.28 27.94 11.69
CA ASP A 98 6.64 28.21 11.25
C ASP A 98 7.03 27.19 10.18
N ILE A 99 7.87 27.66 9.25
CA ILE A 99 8.58 26.84 8.26
C ILE A 99 9.33 25.69 8.96
N GLU A 100 9.82 25.90 10.18
CA GLU A 100 10.50 24.85 10.96
C GLU A 100 9.61 23.65 11.29
N GLU A 101 8.35 23.89 11.64
CA GLU A 101 7.38 22.83 11.90
C GLU A 101 6.98 22.14 10.60
N SER A 102 6.85 22.90 9.50
CA SER A 102 6.64 22.35 8.16
C SER A 102 7.76 21.38 7.75
N ILE A 103 9.03 21.76 7.97
CA ILE A 103 10.19 20.90 7.71
C ILE A 103 10.12 19.62 8.54
N ASP A 104 9.84 19.72 9.84
CA ASP A 104 9.77 18.56 10.73
C ASP A 104 8.67 17.57 10.28
N ILE A 105 7.50 18.07 9.86
CA ILE A 105 6.40 17.26 9.31
C ILE A 105 6.79 16.56 8.00
N LEU A 106 7.50 17.26 7.10
CA LEU A 106 7.95 16.68 5.83
C LEU A 106 8.97 15.56 6.05
N ILE A 107 9.89 15.75 7.00
CA ILE A 107 10.89 14.74 7.36
C ILE A 107 10.21 13.50 7.96
N GLU A 108 9.24 13.69 8.86
CA GLU A 108 8.44 12.59 9.41
C GLU A 108 7.71 11.83 8.30
N GLY A 109 7.14 12.56 7.34
CA GLY A 109 6.45 12.03 6.16
C GLY A 109 7.34 11.42 5.09
N ARG A 110 8.67 11.43 5.25
CA ARG A 110 9.65 10.95 4.26
C ARG A 110 9.57 11.67 2.91
N LEU A 111 9.13 12.94 2.92
CA LEU A 111 9.01 13.80 1.76
C LEU A 111 10.34 14.56 1.54
N TRP A 112 11.38 13.81 1.19
CA TRP A 112 12.77 14.27 1.21
C TRP A 112 13.05 15.46 0.28
N LEU A 113 12.46 15.47 -0.92
CA LEU A 113 12.64 16.56 -1.89
C LEU A 113 12.01 17.86 -1.37
N GLN A 114 10.77 17.79 -0.90
CA GLN A 114 10.05 18.96 -0.39
C GLN A 114 10.71 19.50 0.89
N ALA A 115 11.18 18.59 1.76
CA ALA A 115 11.92 18.98 2.96
C ALA A 115 13.24 19.68 2.59
N PHE A 116 13.97 19.15 1.59
CA PHE A 116 15.20 19.76 1.10
C PHE A 116 14.94 21.20 0.63
N ASP A 117 13.94 21.40 -0.23
CA ASP A 117 13.59 22.72 -0.78
C ASP A 117 13.40 23.75 0.35
N LEU A 118 12.60 23.44 1.38
CA LEU A 118 12.35 24.35 2.50
C LEU A 118 13.57 24.55 3.41
N THR A 119 14.42 23.53 3.59
CA THR A 119 15.61 23.65 4.46
C THR A 119 16.70 24.55 3.88
N THR A 120 16.73 24.76 2.56
CA THR A 120 17.72 25.67 1.93
C THR A 120 17.58 27.12 2.41
N GLU A 121 16.41 27.49 2.92
CA GLU A 121 16.13 28.83 3.43
C GLU A 121 16.52 29.02 4.91
N LYS A 122 16.77 27.93 5.67
CA LYS A 122 17.07 27.97 7.12
C LYS A 122 18.25 27.06 7.51
N ALA A 123 19.40 27.67 7.75
CA ALA A 123 20.66 26.98 8.06
C ALA A 123 20.63 26.08 9.32
N GLU A 124 19.83 26.40 10.34
CA GLU A 124 19.79 25.64 11.59
C GLU A 124 19.15 24.25 11.43
N LYS A 125 18.03 24.17 10.70
CA LYS A 125 17.30 22.91 10.45
C LYS A 125 17.98 22.04 9.40
N PHE A 126 18.81 22.62 8.53
CA PHE A 126 19.56 21.89 7.51
C PHE A 126 20.43 20.77 8.10
N ASN A 127 21.07 21.01 9.24
CA ASN A 127 21.90 19.99 9.90
C ASN A 127 21.09 18.80 10.40
N ARG A 128 19.91 19.05 11.00
CA ARG A 128 19.00 17.98 11.43
C ARG A 128 18.52 17.17 10.24
N PHE A 129 18.06 17.84 9.19
CA PHE A 129 17.65 17.20 7.93
C PHE A 129 18.74 16.29 7.37
N LYS A 130 19.98 16.79 7.31
CA LYS A 130 21.14 16.04 6.81
C LYS A 130 21.42 14.79 7.65
N ILE A 131 21.34 14.88 8.98
CA ILE A 131 21.49 13.74 9.88
C ILE A 131 20.42 12.67 9.60
N GLU A 132 19.15 13.06 9.56
CA GLU A 132 18.04 12.12 9.35
C GLU A 132 18.10 11.47 7.95
N LEU A 133 18.46 12.24 6.92
CA LEU A 133 18.69 11.74 5.56
C LEU A 133 19.82 10.71 5.52
N PHE A 134 20.91 10.97 6.24
CA PHE A 134 22.08 10.10 6.31
C PHE A 134 21.75 8.79 7.02
N GLU A 135 21.11 8.84 8.18
CA GLU A 135 20.63 7.65 8.90
C GLU A 135 19.69 6.82 8.03
N ARG A 136 18.78 7.48 7.30
CA ARG A 136 17.87 6.79 6.40
C ARG A 136 18.59 6.12 5.23
N SER A 137 19.61 6.77 4.66
CA SER A 137 20.42 6.17 3.61
C SER A 137 21.20 4.94 4.09
N ASP A 138 21.73 4.95 5.32
CA ASP A 138 22.43 3.80 5.91
C ASP A 138 21.48 2.65 6.19
N TYR A 139 20.26 2.98 6.67
CA TYR A 139 19.18 2.02 6.79
C TYR A 139 18.93 1.31 5.45
N PHE A 140 18.83 2.04 4.34
CA PHE A 140 18.57 1.42 3.03
C PHE A 140 19.73 0.56 2.52
N LEU A 141 20.97 0.96 2.78
CA LEU A 141 22.14 0.14 2.45
C LEU A 141 22.07 -1.24 3.14
N GLN A 142 21.68 -1.28 4.42
CA GLN A 142 21.51 -2.52 5.16
C GLN A 142 20.23 -3.27 4.76
N PHE A 143 19.14 -2.54 4.52
CA PHE A 143 17.85 -3.09 4.12
C PHE A 143 17.97 -3.93 2.85
N PHE A 144 18.59 -3.40 1.79
CA PHE A 144 18.73 -4.12 0.53
C PHE A 144 19.58 -5.40 0.68
N GLU A 145 20.61 -5.37 1.51
CA GLU A 145 21.43 -6.55 1.80
C GLU A 145 20.65 -7.62 2.56
N ASN A 146 19.94 -7.22 3.61
CA ASN A 146 19.09 -8.11 4.40
C ASN A 146 17.95 -8.71 3.57
N GLN A 147 17.29 -7.91 2.73
CA GLN A 147 16.24 -8.39 1.82
C GLN A 147 16.78 -9.38 0.81
N THR A 148 17.95 -9.11 0.22
CA THR A 148 18.62 -10.05 -0.71
C THR A 148 18.86 -11.40 -0.05
N GLN A 149 19.36 -11.39 1.19
CA GLN A 149 19.57 -12.62 1.97
C GLN A 149 18.25 -13.35 2.26
N GLN A 150 17.22 -12.66 2.72
CA GLN A 150 15.92 -13.29 2.99
C GLN A 150 15.28 -13.92 1.75
N ILE A 151 15.31 -13.19 0.63
CA ILE A 151 14.77 -13.65 -0.65
C ILE A 151 15.55 -14.85 -1.17
N SER A 152 16.88 -14.84 -1.08
CA SER A 152 17.71 -15.98 -1.49
C SER A 152 17.43 -17.24 -0.67
N LEU A 153 17.26 -17.13 0.65
CA LEU A 153 16.90 -18.25 1.52
C LEU A 153 15.53 -18.84 1.17
N LYS A 154 14.51 -17.98 1.04
CA LYS A 154 13.16 -18.40 0.63
C LYS A 154 13.19 -19.04 -0.76
N LYS A 155 14.05 -18.55 -1.65
CA LYS A 155 14.15 -19.02 -3.04
C LYS A 155 14.76 -20.42 -3.07
N ALA A 156 15.83 -20.63 -2.32
CA ALA A 156 16.44 -21.95 -2.15
C ALA A 156 15.43 -22.95 -1.59
N ARG A 157 14.61 -22.56 -0.62
CA ARG A 157 13.55 -23.42 -0.07
C ARG A 157 12.47 -23.72 -1.11
N LEU A 158 11.98 -22.72 -1.82
CA LEU A 158 10.95 -22.91 -2.84
C LEU A 158 11.41 -23.87 -3.94
N LEU A 159 12.66 -23.74 -4.41
CA LEU A 159 13.21 -24.65 -5.42
C LEU A 159 13.28 -26.10 -4.91
N LYS A 160 13.72 -26.32 -3.66
CA LYS A 160 13.72 -27.66 -3.04
C LYS A 160 12.30 -28.24 -2.93
N VAL A 161 11.34 -27.45 -2.46
CA VAL A 161 9.93 -27.88 -2.34
C VAL A 161 9.36 -28.28 -3.70
N ARG A 162 9.67 -27.51 -4.75
CA ARG A 162 9.24 -27.84 -6.13
C ARG A 162 9.91 -29.11 -6.65
N GLU A 163 11.20 -29.31 -6.40
CA GLU A 163 11.93 -30.53 -6.78
C GLU A 163 11.35 -31.77 -6.08
N GLU A 164 11.09 -31.69 -4.77
CA GLU A 164 10.46 -32.76 -4.00
C GLU A 164 9.06 -33.09 -4.50
N LYS A 165 8.25 -32.08 -4.85
CA LYS A 165 6.94 -32.29 -5.46
C LYS A 165 7.04 -32.98 -6.82
N ALA A 166 7.97 -32.55 -7.67
CA ALA A 166 8.20 -33.18 -8.98
C ALA A 166 8.62 -34.65 -8.83
N LYS A 167 9.51 -34.98 -7.88
CA LYS A 167 9.91 -36.36 -7.57
C LYS A 167 8.73 -37.23 -7.12
N ARG A 168 7.83 -36.70 -6.28
CA ARG A 168 6.62 -37.43 -5.84
C ARG A 168 5.66 -37.71 -7.00
N ILE A 169 5.46 -36.71 -7.89
CA ILE A 169 4.62 -36.88 -9.09
C ILE A 169 5.23 -37.92 -10.04
N PHE A 170 6.54 -37.86 -10.26
CA PHE A 170 7.24 -38.85 -11.09
C PHE A 170 7.14 -40.26 -10.49
N ALA A 171 7.40 -40.43 -9.20
CA ALA A 171 7.26 -41.73 -8.52
C ALA A 171 5.82 -42.28 -8.57
N SER A 172 4.82 -41.40 -8.51
CA SER A 172 3.40 -41.75 -8.69
C SER A 172 3.07 -42.18 -10.13
N ASN A 173 3.71 -41.58 -11.14
CA ASN A 173 3.46 -41.89 -12.55
C ASN A 173 4.22 -43.13 -13.03
N PHE A 174 5.35 -43.45 -12.40
CA PHE A 174 6.15 -44.66 -12.65
C PHE A 174 5.86 -45.78 -11.64
N GLY A 175 4.69 -45.74 -11.00
CA GLY A 175 4.20 -46.80 -10.14
C GLY A 175 4.10 -48.11 -10.92
N PHE A 176 5.16 -48.91 -10.82
CA PHE A 176 5.13 -50.36 -10.87
C PHE A 176 3.91 -50.80 -10.05
N GLU A 177 2.98 -51.50 -10.69
CA GLU A 177 1.94 -52.28 -10.01
C GLU A 177 2.64 -53.38 -9.20
N SER A 178 3.29 -53.02 -8.09
CA SER A 178 3.63 -53.98 -7.05
C SER A 178 2.41 -54.06 -6.16
N GLU A 179 1.55 -55.00 -6.51
CA GLU A 179 0.57 -55.57 -5.61
C GLU A 179 1.21 -55.81 -4.23
N THR A 180 0.51 -55.43 -3.16
CA THR A 180 0.85 -55.54 -1.72
C THR A 180 1.47 -54.31 -1.02
N SER A 181 0.65 -53.32 -0.67
CA SER A 181 0.42 -52.90 0.74
C SER A 181 -0.48 -51.64 0.84
N SER A 182 -1.78 -51.91 0.93
CA SER A 182 -2.77 -51.34 1.85
C SER A 182 -2.66 -49.86 2.33
N VAL A 183 -3.65 -49.08 1.87
CA VAL A 183 -4.46 -48.08 2.61
C VAL A 183 -3.67 -46.86 3.16
N THR A 184 -3.67 -45.73 2.45
CA THR A 184 -4.72 -44.70 2.64
C THR A 184 -4.80 -43.80 1.41
N SER A 185 -5.75 -44.12 0.53
CA SER A 185 -6.22 -43.21 -0.50
C SER A 185 -6.96 -42.04 0.16
N PHE A 186 -6.33 -40.87 0.27
CA PHE A 186 -7.08 -39.61 0.41
C PHE A 186 -7.46 -39.11 -0.97
N SER A 187 -8.49 -39.75 -1.53
CA SER A 187 -9.30 -39.17 -2.58
C SER A 187 -9.93 -37.88 -2.05
N SER A 188 -9.57 -36.75 -2.65
CA SER A 188 -10.32 -35.50 -2.51
C SER A 188 -10.63 -34.92 -3.88
N THR A 189 -11.06 -35.79 -4.80
CA THR A 189 -11.86 -35.41 -5.96
C THR A 189 -13.32 -35.42 -5.52
N GLY A 190 -13.76 -34.33 -4.91
CA GLY A 190 -15.18 -34.07 -4.67
C GLY A 190 -15.86 -33.61 -5.95
N SER A 191 -15.90 -34.48 -6.96
CA SER A 191 -16.86 -34.36 -8.07
C SER A 191 -18.19 -34.90 -7.56
N GLU A 192 -18.91 -34.08 -6.81
CA GLU A 192 -20.32 -34.35 -6.51
C GLU A 192 -21.14 -33.56 -7.54
N SER A 193 -21.44 -34.24 -8.64
CA SER A 193 -22.53 -33.89 -9.54
C SER A 193 -23.85 -33.96 -8.74
N VAL A 194 -24.18 -32.91 -8.00
CA VAL A 194 -25.50 -32.76 -7.39
C VAL A 194 -26.38 -32.01 -8.37
N LEU A 195 -27.26 -32.79 -8.95
CA LEU A 195 -28.42 -32.38 -9.74
C LEU A 195 -29.09 -31.12 -9.17
N ILE A 196 -29.37 -30.20 -10.09
CA ILE A 196 -30.15 -28.99 -9.90
C ILE A 196 -31.51 -29.34 -9.31
N THR A 197 -31.72 -29.09 -8.02
CA THR A 197 -33.04 -28.76 -7.43
C THR A 197 -32.82 -27.84 -6.23
N GLY A 198 -33.47 -26.68 -6.23
CA GLY A 198 -33.07 -25.52 -5.44
C GLY A 198 -33.31 -25.59 -3.94
N SER A 199 -32.48 -24.89 -3.15
CA SER A 199 -32.90 -24.16 -1.95
C SER A 199 -31.83 -23.20 -1.43
N THR A 200 -32.24 -21.97 -1.13
CA THR A 200 -31.47 -20.74 -0.89
C THR A 200 -30.98 -20.57 0.55
N THR A 201 -30.18 -21.51 1.09
CA THR A 201 -29.66 -21.37 2.49
C THR A 201 -28.21 -21.84 2.74
N THR A 202 -27.46 -22.29 1.73
CA THR A 202 -26.13 -22.93 1.89
C THR A 202 -24.91 -22.02 1.74
N SER A 203 -25.08 -20.72 1.44
CA SER A 203 -23.96 -19.82 1.07
C SER A 203 -23.04 -19.41 2.23
N THR A 204 -23.55 -19.31 3.46
CA THR A 204 -22.79 -18.83 4.63
C THR A 204 -21.88 -19.88 5.27
N LYS A 205 -22.25 -21.17 5.22
CA LYS A 205 -21.41 -22.27 5.72
C LYS A 205 -20.25 -22.58 4.75
N MET A 206 -20.49 -22.51 3.43
CA MET A 206 -19.44 -22.62 2.42
C MET A 206 -18.39 -21.49 2.52
N ARG A 207 -18.82 -20.23 2.74
CA ARG A 207 -17.88 -19.10 2.91
C ARG A 207 -16.97 -19.26 4.13
N LYS A 208 -17.49 -19.76 5.26
CA LYS A 208 -16.68 -20.02 6.47
C LYS A 208 -15.71 -21.20 6.28
N SER A 209 -16.11 -22.22 5.51
CA SER A 209 -15.23 -23.34 5.13
C SER A 209 -14.11 -22.89 4.19
N LYS A 210 -14.43 -22.14 3.13
CA LYS A 210 -13.45 -21.55 2.19
C LYS A 210 -12.45 -20.64 2.90
N LYS A 211 -12.88 -19.76 3.82
CA LYS A 211 -11.95 -18.89 4.59
C LYS A 211 -10.99 -19.69 5.47
N LYS A 212 -11.44 -20.79 6.09
CA LYS A 212 -10.58 -21.69 6.87
C LYS A 212 -9.63 -22.50 5.99
N GLN A 213 -10.07 -22.92 4.80
CA GLN A 213 -9.25 -23.63 3.83
C GLN A 213 -8.19 -22.70 3.21
N ASN A 214 -8.57 -21.49 2.80
CA ASN A 214 -7.67 -20.41 2.35
C ASN A 214 -6.60 -20.09 3.40
N SER A 215 -6.96 -19.99 4.68
CA SER A 215 -5.97 -19.76 5.75
C SER A 215 -4.91 -20.88 5.87
N LYS A 216 -5.18 -22.10 5.40
CA LYS A 216 -4.20 -23.19 5.41
C LYS A 216 -3.20 -23.09 4.24
N TYR A 217 -3.61 -22.56 3.08
CA TYR A 217 -2.72 -22.35 1.93
C TYR A 217 -1.66 -21.28 2.19
N TYR A 218 -2.00 -20.24 2.96
CA TYR A 218 -1.10 -19.10 3.20
C TYR A 218 -0.31 -19.18 4.52
N ARG A 219 -0.40 -20.27 5.26
CA ARG A 219 0.40 -20.49 6.48
C ARG A 219 1.68 -21.22 6.11
N LEU A 220 2.82 -20.59 6.36
CA LEU A 220 4.10 -21.30 6.29
C LEU A 220 4.18 -22.33 7.40
N LYS A 221 3.99 -23.58 7.01
CA LYS A 221 4.40 -24.73 7.79
C LYS A 221 5.47 -25.44 6.98
N PRO A 222 6.69 -25.58 7.51
CA PRO A 222 7.73 -26.34 6.83
C PRO A 222 7.20 -27.77 6.62
N ASP A 223 7.42 -28.28 5.41
CA ASP A 223 7.02 -29.60 4.92
C ASP A 223 5.50 -29.80 4.80
N GLY A 224 4.74 -28.70 4.83
CA GLY A 224 3.30 -28.71 4.59
C GLY A 224 2.93 -28.96 3.11
N PRO A 225 1.75 -29.51 2.82
CA PRO A 225 1.32 -29.80 1.44
C PRO A 225 1.22 -28.55 0.54
N TYR A 226 1.04 -27.37 1.15
CA TYR A 226 0.87 -26.07 0.48
C TYR A 226 2.02 -25.10 0.75
N GLU A 227 3.18 -25.60 1.19
CA GLU A 227 4.33 -24.74 1.51
C GLU A 227 4.80 -23.89 0.31
N ASP A 228 4.74 -24.44 -0.89
CA ASP A 228 5.01 -23.72 -2.13
C ASP A 228 4.10 -22.50 -2.33
N PHE A 229 2.78 -22.67 -2.15
CA PHE A 229 1.81 -21.58 -2.24
C PHE A 229 2.05 -20.52 -1.15
N ALA A 230 2.38 -20.94 0.07
CA ALA A 230 2.70 -20.04 1.16
C ALA A 230 3.96 -19.21 0.87
N LEU A 231 5.01 -19.84 0.34
CA LEU A 231 6.25 -19.18 -0.08
C LEU A 231 6.02 -18.22 -1.24
N MET A 232 5.24 -18.60 -2.25
CA MET A 232 4.89 -17.73 -3.39
C MET A 232 4.17 -16.46 -2.93
N ASN A 233 3.21 -16.59 -2.00
CA ASN A 233 2.51 -15.45 -1.43
C ASN A 233 3.42 -14.54 -0.59
N GLU A 234 4.40 -15.12 0.13
CA GLU A 234 5.41 -14.31 0.82
C GLU A 234 6.31 -13.56 -0.15
N PHE A 235 6.73 -14.20 -1.25
CA PHE A 235 7.47 -13.51 -2.29
C PHE A 235 6.69 -12.34 -2.83
N PHE A 236 5.42 -12.52 -3.17
CA PHE A 236 4.56 -11.45 -3.65
C PHE A 236 4.57 -10.24 -2.71
N LYS A 237 4.34 -10.46 -1.40
CA LYS A 237 4.38 -9.39 -0.40
C LYS A 237 5.75 -8.72 -0.28
N LEU A 238 6.84 -9.48 -0.42
CA LEU A 238 8.19 -8.95 -0.42
C LEU A 238 8.45 -8.07 -1.66
N PHE A 239 7.99 -8.49 -2.84
CA PHE A 239 8.09 -7.70 -4.07
C PHE A 239 7.28 -6.40 -3.96
N GLU A 240 6.02 -6.48 -3.53
CA GLU A 240 5.14 -5.32 -3.35
C GLU A 240 5.72 -4.32 -2.34
N GLY A 241 6.17 -4.79 -1.18
CA GLY A 241 6.78 -3.95 -0.15
C GLY A 241 8.10 -3.31 -0.60
N SER A 242 8.90 -4.03 -1.39
CA SER A 242 10.20 -3.55 -1.86
C SER A 242 10.09 -2.36 -2.81
N ASN A 243 9.02 -2.27 -3.61
CA ASN A 243 8.85 -1.15 -4.55
C ASN A 243 8.73 0.20 -3.83
N LYS A 244 8.01 0.25 -2.70
CA LYS A 244 7.90 1.46 -1.88
C LYS A 244 9.26 1.90 -1.34
N HIS A 245 10.06 0.95 -0.87
CA HIS A 245 11.41 1.18 -0.36
C HIS A 245 12.40 1.61 -1.44
N ILE A 246 12.24 1.08 -2.67
CA ILE A 246 13.02 1.50 -3.83
C ILE A 246 12.73 2.96 -4.18
N SER A 247 11.44 3.34 -4.27
CA SER A 247 11.05 4.72 -4.58
C SER A 247 11.61 5.71 -3.55
N GLU A 248 11.50 5.39 -2.26
CA GLU A 248 12.04 6.26 -1.20
C GLU A 248 13.59 6.35 -1.28
N ALA A 249 14.28 5.26 -1.60
CA ALA A 249 15.72 5.26 -1.77
C ALA A 249 16.19 6.07 -2.99
N GLU A 250 15.38 6.12 -4.06
CA GLU A 250 15.61 7.00 -5.22
C GLU A 250 15.53 8.47 -4.82
N ASP A 251 14.47 8.86 -4.09
CA ASP A 251 14.29 10.23 -3.61
C ASP A 251 15.48 10.65 -2.72
N ILE A 252 15.91 9.80 -1.79
CA ILE A 252 17.09 10.04 -0.95
C ILE A 252 18.34 10.19 -1.80
N SER A 253 18.55 9.34 -2.81
CA SER A 253 19.72 9.43 -3.67
C SER A 253 19.74 10.73 -4.48
N ASN A 254 18.57 11.20 -4.93
CA ASN A 254 18.43 12.47 -5.63
C ASN A 254 18.78 13.65 -4.72
N VAL A 255 18.26 13.67 -3.49
CA VAL A 255 18.61 14.71 -2.51
C VAL A 255 20.09 14.66 -2.13
N LEU A 256 20.68 13.48 -1.94
CA LEU A 256 22.12 13.34 -1.68
C LEU A 256 22.97 13.91 -2.82
N ASN A 257 22.54 13.73 -4.07
CA ASN A 257 23.19 14.37 -5.22
C ASN A 257 23.08 15.90 -5.15
N MET A 258 21.89 16.44 -4.86
CA MET A 258 21.68 17.88 -4.72
C MET A 258 22.54 18.50 -3.59
N LEU A 259 22.76 17.74 -2.51
CA LEU A 259 23.65 18.12 -1.40
C LEU A 259 25.15 18.00 -1.70
N GLY A 260 25.54 17.44 -2.86
CA GLY A 260 26.94 17.19 -3.21
C GLY A 260 27.57 15.94 -2.56
N GLU A 261 26.76 15.08 -1.94
CA GLU A 261 27.20 13.86 -1.23
C GLU A 261 27.32 12.66 -2.22
N TRP A 262 28.08 12.86 -3.29
CA TRP A 262 28.15 11.97 -4.45
C TRP A 262 28.56 10.54 -4.10
N GLN A 263 29.48 10.37 -3.15
CA GLN A 263 29.96 9.04 -2.75
C GLN A 263 28.85 8.22 -2.10
N ARG A 264 28.05 8.85 -1.24
CA ARG A 264 26.93 8.21 -0.52
C ARG A 264 25.80 7.88 -1.48
N SER A 265 25.43 8.86 -2.32
CA SER A 265 24.45 8.68 -3.39
C SER A 265 24.84 7.52 -4.31
N ARG A 266 26.07 7.50 -4.83
CA ARG A 266 26.55 6.43 -5.72
C ARG A 266 26.53 5.06 -5.05
N LYS A 267 26.92 4.99 -3.78
CA LYS A 267 26.87 3.74 -3.00
C LYS A 267 25.44 3.22 -2.84
N LEU A 268 24.50 4.11 -2.52
CA LEU A 268 23.07 3.78 -2.40
C LEU A 268 22.47 3.36 -3.74
N CYS A 269 22.67 4.15 -4.80
CA CYS A 269 22.26 3.83 -6.17
C CYS A 269 22.77 2.46 -6.62
N SER A 270 24.06 2.20 -6.41
CA SER A 270 24.68 0.91 -6.78
C SER A 270 24.00 -0.26 -6.07
N LYS A 271 23.85 -0.18 -4.74
CA LYS A 271 23.19 -1.24 -3.95
C LYS A 271 21.72 -1.43 -4.37
N MET A 272 20.99 -0.34 -4.56
CA MET A 272 19.61 -0.38 -5.03
C MET A 272 19.48 -1.02 -6.42
N ASN A 273 20.35 -0.68 -7.36
CA ASN A 273 20.32 -1.27 -8.71
C ASN A 273 20.67 -2.75 -8.69
N THR A 274 21.69 -3.15 -7.91
CA THR A 274 22.01 -4.58 -7.73
C THR A 274 20.83 -5.35 -7.12
N PHE A 275 20.09 -4.73 -6.21
CA PHE A 275 18.89 -5.32 -5.63
C PHE A 275 17.75 -5.42 -6.66
N LYS A 276 17.50 -4.38 -7.46
CA LYS A 276 16.51 -4.42 -8.56
C LYS A 276 16.79 -5.52 -9.58
N GLU A 277 18.04 -5.64 -10.01
CA GLU A 277 18.48 -6.70 -10.92
C GLU A 277 18.28 -8.09 -10.31
N PHE A 278 18.68 -8.27 -9.05
CA PHE A 278 18.46 -9.51 -8.31
C PHE A 278 16.96 -9.86 -8.18
N MET A 279 16.12 -8.85 -7.94
CA MET A 279 14.66 -9.00 -7.86
C MET A 279 14.08 -9.44 -9.20
N SER A 280 14.45 -8.79 -10.30
CA SER A 280 14.02 -9.16 -11.66
C SER A 280 14.44 -10.59 -12.01
N GLN A 281 15.71 -10.95 -11.79
CA GLN A 281 16.19 -12.31 -12.04
C GLN A 281 15.47 -13.35 -11.19
N THR A 282 15.22 -13.05 -9.92
CA THR A 282 14.51 -13.96 -9.01
C THR A 282 13.05 -14.10 -9.41
N PHE A 283 12.40 -13.02 -9.85
CA PHE A 283 11.05 -13.06 -10.39
C PHE A 283 10.97 -14.00 -11.59
N HIS A 284 11.82 -13.84 -12.60
CA HIS A 284 11.83 -14.71 -13.78
C HIS A 284 12.07 -16.19 -13.43
N GLN A 285 12.92 -16.48 -12.45
CA GLN A 285 13.19 -17.86 -12.03
C GLN A 285 12.02 -18.49 -11.27
N ILE A 286 11.32 -17.71 -10.43
CA ILE A 286 10.22 -18.21 -9.62
C ILE A 286 8.94 -18.39 -10.47
N TRP A 287 8.66 -17.48 -11.41
CA TRP A 287 7.49 -17.50 -12.28
C TRP A 287 7.86 -17.95 -13.70
N THR A 288 8.31 -19.20 -13.85
CA THR A 288 8.54 -19.82 -15.16
C THR A 288 7.26 -20.54 -15.65
N PRO A 289 6.78 -20.30 -16.89
CA PRO A 289 5.55 -20.90 -17.42
C PRO A 289 5.58 -22.45 -17.55
N ASN A 290 6.77 -23.05 -17.59
CA ASN A 290 6.95 -24.46 -17.95
C ASN A 290 7.03 -25.43 -16.75
N GLN A 291 6.78 -24.97 -15.52
CA GLN A 291 6.72 -25.88 -14.38
C GLN A 291 5.31 -26.46 -14.26
N HIS A 292 5.11 -27.67 -14.81
CA HIS A 292 3.90 -28.48 -14.64
C HIS A 292 3.64 -28.79 -13.16
N LEU A 293 3.05 -27.84 -12.43
CA LEU A 293 2.64 -27.96 -11.04
C LEU A 293 1.20 -28.49 -10.97
N GLY A 294 0.95 -29.68 -11.54
CA GLY A 294 -0.33 -30.38 -11.44
C GLY A 294 -1.57 -29.57 -11.89
N PRO A 295 -2.79 -30.05 -11.60
CA PRO A 295 -4.05 -29.42 -12.04
C PRO A 295 -4.37 -28.09 -11.32
N PHE A 296 -3.50 -27.61 -10.44
CA PHE A 296 -3.55 -26.26 -9.85
C PHE A 296 -2.32 -25.47 -10.31
N SER A 297 -2.05 -25.55 -11.61
CA SER A 297 -0.97 -24.85 -12.28
C SER A 297 -0.94 -23.40 -11.80
N THR A 298 0.25 -22.95 -11.41
CA THR A 298 0.56 -21.57 -11.04
C THR A 298 0.06 -20.53 -12.05
N CYS A 299 -0.25 -20.93 -13.28
CA CYS A 299 -0.87 -20.09 -14.30
C CYS A 299 -2.32 -19.70 -13.97
N GLN A 300 -3.10 -20.53 -13.29
CA GLN A 300 -4.51 -20.22 -13.01
C GLN A 300 -4.65 -19.15 -11.91
N MET A 301 -3.75 -19.17 -10.91
CA MET A 301 -3.64 -18.04 -9.97
C MET A 301 -3.01 -16.79 -10.61
N TYR A 302 -2.27 -16.93 -11.71
CA TYR A 302 -1.71 -15.81 -12.48
C TYR A 302 -2.78 -15.13 -13.34
N GLU A 303 -3.68 -15.93 -13.95
CA GLU A 303 -4.85 -15.46 -14.69
C GLU A 303 -5.89 -14.82 -13.78
N ASP A 304 -6.21 -15.45 -12.64
CA ASP A 304 -7.10 -14.84 -11.63
C ASP A 304 -6.51 -13.54 -11.06
N PHE A 305 -5.17 -13.44 -10.95
CA PHE A 305 -4.45 -12.24 -10.48
C PHE A 305 -4.48 -11.08 -11.49
N ILE A 306 -4.30 -11.35 -12.79
CA ILE A 306 -4.44 -10.33 -13.85
C ILE A 306 -5.91 -9.86 -13.95
N LEU A 307 -6.87 -10.75 -13.72
CA LEU A 307 -8.30 -10.45 -13.83
C LEU A 307 -8.90 -9.76 -12.60
N GLU A 308 -8.45 -10.07 -11.38
CA GLU A 308 -8.91 -9.38 -10.16
C GLU A 308 -8.37 -7.94 -10.06
N GLU A 309 -7.14 -7.65 -10.50
CA GLU A 309 -6.60 -6.28 -10.50
C GLU A 309 -7.06 -5.42 -11.70
N GLY A 310 -7.58 -6.04 -12.76
CA GLY A 310 -8.15 -5.34 -13.92
C GLY A 310 -9.47 -4.60 -13.67
N THR A 311 -10.02 -4.65 -12.44
CA THR A 311 -11.33 -4.07 -12.10
C THR A 311 -11.28 -2.97 -11.04
N ILE A 312 -10.11 -2.45 -10.69
CA ILE A 312 -9.98 -1.31 -9.76
C ILE A 312 -9.40 -0.09 -10.49
N ASP A 313 -10.29 0.86 -10.73
CA ASP A 313 -10.10 2.27 -11.07
C ASP A 313 -9.00 2.65 -12.08
N SER A 314 -9.46 3.25 -13.17
CA SER A 314 -8.73 3.82 -14.31
C SER A 314 -7.75 4.97 -13.99
N ASN A 315 -7.25 5.09 -12.76
CA ASN A 315 -6.33 6.15 -12.34
C ASN A 315 -5.06 5.66 -11.60
N HIS A 316 -4.84 4.35 -11.43
CA HIS A 316 -3.57 3.83 -10.91
C HIS A 316 -2.92 2.92 -11.95
N HIS A 317 -2.19 3.53 -12.90
CA HIS A 317 -1.19 2.80 -13.67
C HIS A 317 -0.08 2.34 -12.71
N ILE A 318 -0.24 1.14 -12.15
CA ILE A 318 0.87 0.41 -11.53
C ILE A 318 1.78 -0.02 -12.68
N ARG A 319 2.79 0.80 -12.98
CA ARG A 319 3.91 0.41 -13.82
C ARG A 319 4.73 -0.63 -13.05
N PHE A 320 4.28 -1.88 -13.10
CA PHE A 320 5.13 -3.02 -12.79
C PHE A 320 6.25 -3.00 -13.80
N LEU A 321 7.40 -2.41 -13.42
CA LEU A 321 8.68 -2.40 -14.12
C LEU A 321 8.53 -2.31 -15.65
N ASP A 322 8.79 -1.15 -16.27
CA ASP A 322 8.85 -0.98 -17.74
C ASP A 322 9.73 -2.07 -18.41
N LEU A 323 9.16 -3.25 -18.58
CA LEU A 323 9.69 -4.44 -19.19
C LEU A 323 8.88 -4.58 -20.47
N PRO A 324 9.53 -4.68 -21.64
CA PRO A 324 8.82 -4.84 -22.89
C PRO A 324 7.95 -6.09 -22.77
N ILE A 325 6.63 -5.89 -22.88
CA ILE A 325 5.67 -6.97 -23.10
C ILE A 325 6.10 -7.59 -24.43
N LEU A 326 6.89 -8.66 -24.35
CA LEU A 326 7.01 -9.58 -25.48
C LEU A 326 5.61 -10.16 -25.67
N SER A 327 4.93 -9.66 -26.69
CA SER A 327 3.69 -10.21 -27.21
C SER A 327 3.80 -11.74 -27.25
N LEU A 328 2.93 -12.41 -26.50
CA LEU A 328 2.73 -13.85 -26.63
C LEU A 328 2.44 -14.18 -28.10
N PRO A 329 3.02 -15.25 -28.67
CA PRO A 329 2.62 -15.70 -29.99
C PRO A 329 1.18 -16.20 -29.92
N ASP A 330 0.35 -15.72 -30.85
CA ASP A 330 -1.06 -16.08 -30.96
C ASP A 330 -1.24 -17.61 -30.98
N TYR A 331 -1.96 -18.11 -29.98
CA TYR A 331 -2.38 -19.51 -29.85
C TYR A 331 -3.59 -19.78 -30.78
N GLU A 332 -3.45 -19.57 -32.08
CA GLU A 332 -4.38 -20.09 -33.06
C GLU A 332 -3.60 -20.70 -34.22
N THR A 333 -3.38 -22.03 -34.16
CA THR A 333 -3.46 -23.00 -35.27
C THR A 333 -2.73 -24.31 -34.93
N PHE A 334 -3.34 -25.11 -34.04
CA PHE A 334 -3.18 -26.57 -34.12
C PHE A 334 -4.56 -27.17 -34.45
N LYS A 335 -4.95 -27.05 -35.72
CA LYS A 335 -5.95 -27.94 -36.31
C LYS A 335 -5.28 -29.27 -36.60
N ILE A 336 -5.69 -30.26 -35.84
CA ILE A 336 -5.47 -31.68 -36.09
C ILE A 336 -6.06 -32.00 -37.48
N ASN A 337 -5.22 -32.34 -38.45
CA ASN A 337 -5.63 -33.13 -39.60
C ASN A 337 -5.36 -34.60 -39.29
N HIS A 338 -6.38 -35.27 -38.75
CA HIS A 338 -6.59 -36.67 -39.06
C HIS A 338 -7.17 -36.69 -40.47
N ASP A 339 -6.43 -37.22 -41.44
CA ASP A 339 -6.94 -38.21 -42.40
C ASP A 339 -5.94 -38.50 -43.54
N LEU A 340 -5.71 -39.81 -43.69
CA LEU A 340 -5.49 -40.57 -44.93
C LEU A 340 -4.09 -40.70 -45.55
N ILE A 341 -3.63 -41.96 -45.47
CA ILE A 341 -2.68 -42.78 -46.26
C ILE A 341 -1.23 -42.78 -45.79
#